data_AF-A0A8T1V2Y5-F1
#
_entry.id   AF-A0A8T1V2Y5-F1
#
_cell.length_a   1.000
_cell.length_b   1.000
_cell.length_c   1.000
_cell.angle_alpha   90.00
_cell.angle_beta   90.00
_cell.angle_gamma   90.00
#
_symmetry.space_group_name_H-M   'P 1'
#
loop_
_entity.id
_entity.type
_entity.pdbx_description
1 polymer ?
#
loop_
_entity_poly.entity_id
_entity_poly.type
_entity_poly.pdbx_seq_one_letter_code
_entity_poly.pdbx_strand_id
1 'polypeptide(L)'
;MFATLATRCSDDVLANMFVAAEKVDSTKDIATKLEGFQLTNWEKGHKYVNDVFIALKLHKTQEKLFRTPTFSTWTTYTSRVHPDNPNGIMFATLTNVIRTF
;
A
#
# COMPACT_ATOMS: atom_id res chain seq x y z
N MET A 1 -10.36 -4.59 -15.62
CA MET A 1 -11.06 -4.22 -14.37
C MET A 1 -10.24 -3.27 -13.51
N PHE A 2 -9.03 -3.65 -13.05
CA PHE A 2 -8.18 -2.79 -12.22
C PHE A 2 -7.98 -1.38 -12.82
N ALA A 3 -7.58 -1.28 -14.09
CA ALA A 3 -7.35 0.01 -14.75
C ALA A 3 -8.57 0.95 -14.66
N THR A 4 -9.79 0.43 -14.86
CA THR A 4 -11.03 1.22 -14.75
C THR A 4 -11.30 1.71 -13.32
N LEU A 5 -10.93 0.92 -12.30
CA LEU A 5 -11.04 1.35 -10.90
C LEU A 5 -9.97 2.41 -10.58
N ALA A 6 -8.75 2.23 -11.09
CA ALA A 6 -7.63 3.15 -10.92
C ALA A 6 -7.83 4.53 -11.59
N THR A 7 -8.71 4.65 -12.59
CA THR A 7 -9.07 5.96 -13.15
C THR A 7 -10.08 6.74 -12.30
N ARG A 8 -10.75 6.08 -11.33
CA ARG A 8 -11.85 6.68 -10.55
C ARG A 8 -11.58 6.77 -9.06
N CYS A 9 -10.72 5.90 -8.54
CA CYS A 9 -10.42 5.77 -7.13
C CYS A 9 -8.95 6.08 -6.87
N SER A 10 -8.66 6.78 -5.77
CA SER A 10 -7.30 6.98 -5.30
C SER A 10 -6.69 5.67 -4.76
N ASP A 11 -5.36 5.65 -4.69
CA ASP A 11 -4.58 4.49 -4.23
C ASP A 11 -5.01 4.00 -2.83
N ASP A 12 -5.27 4.92 -1.88
CA ASP A 12 -5.76 4.58 -0.54
C ASP A 12 -7.17 3.96 -0.56
N VAL A 13 -8.05 4.44 -1.43
CA VAL A 13 -9.42 3.92 -1.56
C VAL A 13 -9.39 2.51 -2.14
N LEU A 14 -8.58 2.28 -3.18
CA LEU A 14 -8.41 0.95 -3.78
C LEU A 14 -7.84 -0.05 -2.79
N ALA A 15 -6.75 0.31 -2.09
CA ALA A 15 -6.11 -0.57 -1.14
C ALA A 15 -7.07 -0.94 0.01
N ASN A 16 -7.80 0.03 0.56
CA ASN A 16 -8.81 -0.25 1.58
C ASN A 16 -9.96 -1.13 1.05
N MET A 17 -10.42 -0.87 -0.18
CA MET A 17 -11.47 -1.66 -0.82
C MET A 17 -11.05 -3.12 -0.98
N PHE A 18 -9.83 -3.38 -1.44
CA PHE A 18 -9.33 -4.74 -1.63
C PHE A 18 -9.13 -5.44 -0.29
N VAL A 19 -8.52 -4.79 0.70
CA VAL A 19 -8.34 -5.39 2.02
C VAL A 19 -9.69 -5.70 2.70
N ALA A 20 -10.72 -4.88 2.48
CA ALA A 20 -12.07 -5.19 2.96
C ALA A 20 -12.68 -6.40 2.22
N ALA A 21 -12.54 -6.45 0.90
CA ALA A 21 -13.06 -7.52 0.06
C ALA A 21 -12.34 -8.87 0.26
N GLU A 22 -11.07 -8.86 0.69
CA GLU A 22 -10.32 -10.08 1.03
C GLU A 22 -10.85 -10.81 2.28
N LYS A 23 -11.56 -10.09 3.15
CA LYS A 23 -12.16 -10.65 4.37
C LYS A 23 -13.46 -11.41 4.11
N VAL A 24 -13.98 -11.35 2.88
CA VAL A 24 -15.23 -12.01 2.48
C VAL A 24 -14.89 -13.11 1.49
N ASP A 25 -15.19 -14.36 1.84
CA ASP A 25 -14.77 -15.54 1.07
C ASP A 25 -15.16 -15.47 -0.41
N SER A 26 -16.37 -14.98 -0.73
CA SER A 26 -16.87 -14.86 -2.10
C SER A 26 -16.13 -13.82 -2.95
N THR A 27 -15.44 -12.86 -2.34
CA THR A 27 -14.70 -11.79 -3.04
C THR A 27 -13.20 -11.86 -2.85
N LYS A 28 -12.70 -12.80 -2.04
CA LYS A 28 -11.30 -12.91 -1.68
C LYS A 28 -10.38 -13.07 -2.90
N ASP A 29 -10.66 -14.04 -3.76
CA ASP A 29 -9.80 -14.33 -4.92
C ASP A 29 -9.70 -13.16 -5.89
N ILE A 30 -10.80 -12.43 -6.11
CA ILE A 30 -10.78 -11.28 -7.02
C ILE A 30 -10.10 -10.08 -6.36
N ALA A 31 -10.26 -9.89 -5.05
CA ALA A 31 -9.61 -8.81 -4.31
C ALA A 31 -8.09 -8.99 -4.28
N THR A 32 -7.59 -10.19 -4.00
CA THR A 32 -6.14 -10.49 -4.01
C THR A 32 -5.53 -10.27 -5.40
N LYS A 33 -6.25 -10.65 -6.48
CA LYS A 33 -5.79 -10.36 -7.86
C LYS A 33 -5.70 -8.86 -8.13
N LEU A 34 -6.67 -8.08 -7.65
CA LEU A 34 -6.68 -6.62 -7.85
C LEU A 34 -5.63 -5.90 -7.01
N GLU A 35 -5.39 -6.33 -5.77
CA GLU A 35 -4.28 -5.83 -4.96
C GLU A 35 -2.95 -6.14 -5.66
N GLY A 36 -2.79 -7.36 -6.20
CA GLY A 36 -1.63 -7.73 -7.01
C GLY A 36 -1.39 -6.80 -8.20
N PHE A 37 -2.45 -6.42 -8.92
CA PHE A 37 -2.36 -5.43 -10.01
C PHE A 37 -1.98 -4.04 -9.51
N GLN A 38 -2.48 -3.62 -8.34
CA GLN A 38 -2.09 -2.35 -7.73
C GLN A 38 -0.59 -2.30 -7.41
N LEU A 39 -0.06 -3.35 -6.79
CA LEU A 39 1.36 -3.49 -6.49
C LEU A 39 2.22 -3.47 -7.76
N THR A 40 1.83 -4.24 -8.79
CA THR A 40 2.52 -4.25 -10.08
C THR A 40 2.47 -2.90 -10.80
N ASN A 41 1.36 -2.17 -10.68
CA ASN A 41 1.23 -0.84 -11.28
C ASN A 41 2.19 0.16 -10.63
N TRP A 42 2.34 0.14 -9.31
CA TRP A 42 3.32 0.98 -8.62
C TRP A 42 4.75 0.59 -8.96
N GLU A 43 5.06 -0.71 -9.02
CA GLU A 43 6.38 -1.20 -9.40
C GLU A 43 6.77 -0.78 -10.82
N LYS A 44 5.87 -0.99 -11.80
CA LYS A 44 6.08 -0.56 -13.19
C LYS A 44 6.16 0.96 -13.35
N GLY A 45 5.45 1.69 -12.49
CA GLY A 45 5.53 3.14 -12.42
C GLY A 45 6.76 3.65 -11.66
N HIS A 46 7.65 2.76 -11.19
CA HIS A 46 8.83 3.09 -10.39
C HIS A 46 8.51 3.99 -9.19
N LYS A 47 7.35 3.80 -8.55
CA LYS A 47 6.96 4.63 -7.42
C LYS A 47 7.91 4.43 -6.25
N TYR A 48 8.42 5.52 -5.68
CA TYR A 48 9.22 5.46 -4.46
C TYR A 48 8.38 4.94 -3.29
N VAL A 49 9.01 4.20 -2.38
CA VAL A 49 8.35 3.64 -1.19
C VAL A 49 7.69 4.73 -0.33
N ASN A 50 8.33 5.89 -0.21
CA ASN A 50 7.78 7.05 0.50
C ASN A 50 6.53 7.61 -0.19
N ASP A 51 6.50 7.65 -1.53
CA ASP A 51 5.35 8.15 -2.27
C ASP A 51 4.15 7.21 -2.13
N VAL A 52 4.38 5.89 -2.14
CA VAL A 52 3.33 4.91 -1.86
C VAL A 52 2.82 5.04 -0.42
N PHE A 53 3.71 5.29 0.55
CA PHE A 53 3.32 5.55 1.94
C PHE A 53 2.38 6.77 2.04
N ILE A 54 2.70 7.85 1.31
CA ILE A 54 1.87 9.06 1.26
C ILE A 54 0.57 8.82 0.50
N ALA A 55 0.61 8.10 -0.63
CA ALA A 55 -0.54 7.77 -1.46
C ALA A 55 -1.58 6.92 -0.72
N LEU A 56 -1.12 6.04 0.18
CA LEU A 56 -1.96 5.27 1.09
C LEU A 56 -2.40 6.05 2.34
N LYS A 57 -2.06 7.35 2.42
CA LYS A 57 -2.37 8.27 3.53
C LYS A 57 -1.87 7.78 4.89
N LEU A 58 -0.83 6.94 4.92
CA LEU A 58 -0.29 6.37 6.15
C LEU A 58 0.37 7.43 7.05
N HIS A 59 0.91 8.50 6.48
CA HIS A 59 1.41 9.65 7.25
C HIS A 59 0.33 10.38 8.08
N LYS A 60 -0.96 10.14 7.83
CA LYS A 60 -2.07 10.80 8.54
C LYS A 60 -2.64 9.97 9.69
N THR A 61 -2.20 8.73 9.88
CA THR A 61 -2.82 7.80 10.83
C THR A 61 -2.22 7.83 12.24
N GLN A 62 -1.11 8.56 12.43
CA GLN A 62 -0.44 8.76 13.72
C GLN A 62 -0.30 7.44 14.50
N GLU A 63 -0.85 7.34 15.71
CA GLU A 63 -0.77 6.16 16.59
C GLU A 63 -1.47 4.92 16.01
N LYS A 64 -2.39 5.08 15.05
CA LYS A 64 -3.15 3.99 14.43
C LYS A 64 -2.46 3.41 13.19
N LEU A 65 -1.27 3.89 12.84
CA LEU A 65 -0.54 3.46 11.65
C LEU A 65 -0.45 1.94 11.53
N PHE A 66 0.08 1.27 12.56
CA PHE A 66 0.28 -0.18 12.56
C PHE A 66 -1.02 -0.99 12.62
N ARG A 67 -2.16 -0.34 12.90
CA ARG A 67 -3.49 -0.95 12.90
C ARG A 67 -4.24 -0.71 11.59
N THR A 68 -3.70 0.12 10.71
CA THR A 68 -4.33 0.44 9.43
C THR A 68 -4.08 -0.70 8.45
N PRO A 69 -5.12 -1.33 7.87
CA PRO A 69 -4.91 -2.49 7.02
C PRO A 69 -4.04 -2.21 5.78
N THR A 70 -4.09 -0.99 5.23
CA THR A 70 -3.22 -0.55 4.12
C THR A 70 -1.74 -0.42 4.49
N PHE A 71 -1.39 -0.43 5.79
CA PHE A 71 -0.01 -0.54 6.23
C PHE A 71 0.59 -1.86 5.76
N SER A 72 -0.17 -2.96 5.83
CA SER A 72 0.29 -4.26 5.33
C SER A 72 0.56 -4.21 3.82
N THR A 73 -0.35 -3.62 3.03
CA THR A 73 -0.15 -3.42 1.58
C THR A 73 1.15 -2.64 1.29
N TRP A 74 1.44 -1.57 2.04
CA TRP A 74 2.71 -0.83 1.90
C TRP A 74 3.93 -1.67 2.28
N THR A 75 3.86 -2.46 3.35
CA THR A 75 4.97 -3.35 3.71
C THR A 75 5.23 -4.40 2.63
N THR A 76 4.17 -4.98 2.05
CA THR A 76 4.25 -5.91 0.92
C THR A 76 4.90 -5.26 -0.29
N TYR A 77 4.49 -4.03 -0.64
CA TYR A 77 5.11 -3.28 -1.73
C TYR A 77 6.61 -3.05 -1.49
N THR A 78 6.97 -2.59 -0.30
CA THR A 78 8.37 -2.29 0.06
C THR A 78 9.23 -3.55 -0.04
N SER A 79 8.75 -4.69 0.47
CA SER A 79 9.42 -5.99 0.36
C SER A 79 9.57 -6.48 -1.07
N ARG A 80 8.63 -6.12 -1.95
CA ARG A 80 8.68 -6.47 -3.37
C ARG A 80 9.75 -5.68 -4.12
N VAL A 81 9.88 -4.38 -3.86
CA VAL A 81 10.80 -3.49 -4.62
C VAL A 81 12.20 -3.36 -3.99
N HIS A 82 12.35 -3.69 -2.70
CA HIS A 82 13.64 -3.73 -2.01
C HIS A 82 13.82 -5.04 -1.24
N PRO A 83 13.91 -6.20 -1.93
CA PRO A 83 13.97 -7.52 -1.29
C PRO A 83 15.21 -7.71 -0.41
N ASP A 84 16.33 -7.05 -0.73
CA ASP A 84 17.60 -7.19 0.01
C ASP A 84 17.63 -6.42 1.34
N ASN A 85 16.82 -5.36 1.47
CA ASN A 85 16.79 -4.54 2.69
C ASN A 85 15.42 -3.89 2.95
N PRO A 86 14.33 -4.67 3.05
CA PRO A 86 13.00 -4.11 3.18
C PRO A 86 12.82 -3.39 4.53
N ASN A 87 13.31 -4.00 5.61
CA ASN A 87 13.17 -3.45 6.96
C ASN A 87 13.93 -2.12 7.12
N GLY A 88 15.13 -1.99 6.53
CA GLY A 88 15.89 -0.75 6.56
C GLY A 88 15.17 0.38 5.82
N ILE A 89 14.58 0.09 4.65
CA ILE A 89 13.79 1.07 3.90
C ILE A 89 12.51 1.46 4.65
N MET A 90 11.82 0.49 5.26
CA MET A 90 10.64 0.76 6.08
C MET A 90 10.99 1.67 7.27
N PHE A 91 12.05 1.34 8.01
CA PHE A 91 12.50 2.13 9.16
C PHE A 91 12.91 3.55 8.75
N ALA A 92 13.64 3.71 7.65
CA ALA A 92 14.00 5.01 7.12
C ALA A 92 12.76 5.84 6.74
N THR A 93 11.76 5.23 6.11
CA THR A 93 10.50 5.91 5.75
C THR A 93 9.75 6.38 6.99
N LEU A 94 9.58 5.49 7.98
CA LEU A 94 8.88 5.79 9.23
C LEU A 94 9.57 6.91 10.03
N THR A 95 10.91 6.87 10.12
CA THR A 95 11.67 7.89 10.85
C THR A 95 11.68 9.24 10.15
N ASN A 96 11.73 9.28 8.81
CA ASN A 96 11.64 10.53 8.06
C ASN A 96 10.29 11.23 8.25
N VAL A 97 9.19 10.48 8.26
CA VAL A 97 7.84 11.03 8.45
C VAL A 97 7.67 11.61 9.86
N ILE A 98 8.22 10.96 10.89
CA ILE A 98 8.15 11.44 12.28
C ILE A 98 9.00 12.70 12.50
N ARG A 99 10.09 12.89 11.72
CA ARG A 99 10.99 14.05 11.84
C ARG A 99 10.48 15.34 11.19
N THR A 100 9.37 15.27 10.45
CA THR A 100 8.83 16.43 9.71
C THR A 100 7.73 17.18 10.49
N PHE A 101 7.55 16.86 11.77
CA PHE A 101 6.69 17.54 12.74
C PHE A 101 7.50 17.86 14.00
#